data_AF-A0A7Y5TQQ4-F1
#
_entry.id   AF-A0A7Y5TQQ4-F1
#
_cell.length_a   1.000
_cell.length_b   1.000
_cell.length_c   1.000
_cell.angle_alpha   90.00
_cell.angle_beta   90.00
_cell.angle_gamma   90.00
#
_symmetry.space_group_name_H-M   'P 1'
#
loop_
_entity.id
_entity.type
_entity.pdbx_description
1 polymer ?
#
loop_
_entity_poly.entity_id
_entity_poly.type
_entity_poly.pdbx_seq_one_letter_code
_entity_poly.pdbx_strand_id
1 'polypeptide(L)'
;MVAATAACSTKGQPGDSASGRRAAAGEVAGDSAKGRPASGARTAAQPVSKGDEPLPDSELPKRSRRDSVALASMTKPDSNLDKLWPVKMPAPLPGALLPNKRIVAFYGNPLSKKMGVLGEYPKDEMLAKLDKEVARWAKADPSHPVVPALHLIVTVAQGAPGKNGLYRLQMRDSMVNEIYSWAKAKNALFFVDVQVGKSTLQAELPRLRPILENPDVHLAVDPEFSMAPSGRVPGSKIGTLDAKDINWAVNFLDEIARGKNLPPKILVVHRFTRPMVTNAKQIKFTPHVQVVMDMDGWGPPWLKFDSYHDYVKAEPVQFTGFKLFFHNDTKKGDALLTPAEVLRLTPRPLYIQYQ
;
A
#
# COMPACT_ATOMS: atom_id res chain seq x y z
N MET A 1 -9.25 21.02 10.91
CA MET A 1 -9.52 20.61 12.31
C MET A 1 -9.84 19.12 12.28
N VAL A 2 -8.85 18.26 12.49
CA VAL A 2 -9.04 16.80 12.53
C VAL A 2 -8.68 16.36 13.94
N ALA A 3 -9.67 15.92 14.70
CA ALA A 3 -9.49 15.47 16.08
C ALA A 3 -9.34 13.95 16.09
N ALA A 4 -8.14 13.46 16.36
CA ALA A 4 -7.87 12.05 16.64
C ALA A 4 -8.10 11.79 18.13
N THR A 5 -9.03 10.88 18.45
CA THR A 5 -9.33 10.46 19.82
C THR A 5 -8.56 9.16 20.12
N ALA A 6 -7.69 9.21 21.13
CA ALA A 6 -6.93 8.07 21.65
C ALA A 6 -7.56 7.56 22.95
N ALA A 7 -7.62 6.23 23.15
CA ALA A 7 -8.09 5.60 24.39
C ALA A 7 -7.05 4.61 24.94
N CYS A 8 -6.97 4.59 26.27
CA CYS A 8 -5.92 4.06 27.15
C CYS A 8 -5.77 2.54 27.20
N SER A 9 -4.57 2.08 27.55
CA SER A 9 -4.24 0.71 27.97
C SER A 9 -3.83 0.66 29.45
N THR A 10 -4.23 -0.40 30.15
CA THR A 10 -3.81 -0.75 31.52
C THR A 10 -2.65 -1.75 31.53
N LYS A 11 -1.78 -1.62 32.54
CA LYS A 11 -0.50 -2.33 32.74
C LYS A 11 -0.68 -3.69 33.43
N GLY A 12 0.20 -4.64 33.10
CA GLY A 12 0.56 -5.80 33.91
C GLY A 12 2.03 -6.17 33.66
N GLN A 13 2.82 -6.32 34.73
CA GLN A 13 4.27 -6.55 34.78
C GLN A 13 4.62 -8.06 34.94
N PRO A 14 5.92 -8.46 34.89
CA PRO A 14 6.38 -9.74 34.34
C PRO A 14 6.74 -10.81 35.40
N GLY A 15 6.90 -12.05 34.91
CA GLY A 15 7.48 -13.18 35.64
C GLY A 15 8.71 -13.76 34.91
N ASP A 16 9.62 -14.28 35.71
CA ASP A 16 11.07 -14.41 35.49
C ASP A 16 11.53 -15.86 35.23
N SER A 17 12.85 -16.02 35.00
CA SER A 17 13.70 -17.24 35.09
C SER A 17 13.75 -18.20 33.88
N ALA A 18 14.92 -18.34 33.22
CA ALA A 18 16.09 -19.22 33.50
C ALA A 18 15.89 -20.61 32.84
N SER A 19 16.84 -21.41 32.35
CA SER A 19 18.28 -21.39 32.03
C SER A 19 18.53 -22.73 31.31
N GLY A 20 19.51 -22.87 30.42
CA GLY A 20 19.84 -24.19 29.85
C GLY A 20 20.95 -24.16 28.79
N ARG A 21 21.95 -25.02 28.95
CA ARG A 21 23.30 -25.00 28.38
C ARG A 21 23.50 -25.91 27.15
N ARG A 22 24.55 -25.57 26.35
CA ARG A 22 25.48 -26.45 25.57
C ARG A 22 24.88 -27.18 24.33
N ALA A 23 25.61 -27.54 23.27
CA ALA A 23 26.92 -27.26 22.68
C ALA A 23 27.02 -28.02 21.32
N ALA A 24 28.05 -27.72 20.52
CA ALA A 24 28.59 -28.44 19.34
C ALA A 24 27.83 -28.24 18.00
N ALA A 25 28.39 -27.56 16.98
CA ALA A 25 29.57 -27.85 16.16
C ALA A 25 29.32 -28.96 15.11
N GLY A 26 29.45 -28.58 13.83
CA GLY A 26 29.25 -29.45 12.66
C GLY A 26 29.34 -28.64 11.37
N GLU A 27 30.58 -28.35 10.97
CA GLU A 27 31.01 -27.72 9.72
C GLU A 27 31.29 -28.81 8.68
N VAL A 28 30.75 -28.69 7.45
CA VAL A 28 31.29 -29.35 6.25
C VAL A 28 30.99 -28.48 5.01
N ALA A 29 32.08 -27.96 4.41
CA ALA A 29 32.18 -27.44 3.05
C ALA A 29 31.89 -28.54 2.02
N GLY A 30 31.45 -28.36 0.78
CA GLY A 30 31.44 -27.26 -0.17
C GLY A 30 31.26 -27.92 -1.56
N ASP A 31 30.87 -27.19 -2.58
CA ASP A 31 31.53 -27.29 -3.90
C ASP A 31 31.12 -26.10 -4.79
N SER A 32 32.11 -25.66 -5.56
CA SER A 32 32.07 -24.54 -6.48
C SER A 32 31.91 -25.07 -7.90
N ALA A 33 31.00 -24.47 -8.69
CA ALA A 33 31.11 -24.55 -10.14
C ALA A 33 30.74 -23.21 -10.78
N LYS A 34 31.80 -22.51 -11.20
CA LYS A 34 31.77 -21.32 -12.05
C LYS A 34 31.23 -21.68 -13.44
N GLY A 35 30.35 -20.84 -13.98
CA GLY A 35 29.98 -20.89 -15.39
C GLY A 35 29.17 -19.65 -15.82
N ARG A 36 29.85 -18.67 -16.42
CA ARG A 36 29.29 -17.64 -17.30
C ARG A 36 30.44 -17.02 -18.12
N PRO A 37 30.21 -16.37 -19.27
CA PRO A 37 28.91 -16.05 -19.88
C PRO A 37 28.80 -16.37 -21.39
N ALA A 38 27.58 -16.59 -21.89
CA ALA A 38 27.28 -16.38 -23.30
C ALA A 38 26.41 -15.13 -23.41
N SER A 39 26.94 -14.16 -24.15
CA SER A 39 26.29 -12.90 -24.49
C SER A 39 25.12 -13.13 -25.43
N GLY A 40 24.05 -12.39 -25.18
CA GLY A 40 22.83 -12.43 -25.97
C GLY A 40 21.80 -11.52 -25.34
N ALA A 41 22.16 -10.25 -25.13
CA ALA A 41 21.22 -9.23 -24.74
C ALA A 41 20.28 -8.96 -25.93
N ARG A 42 19.27 -9.81 -26.09
CA ARG A 42 18.04 -9.43 -26.78
C ARG A 42 17.38 -8.39 -25.89
N THR A 43 17.31 -7.17 -26.39
CA THR A 43 16.50 -6.09 -25.83
C THR A 43 15.06 -6.61 -25.77
N ALA A 44 14.65 -7.15 -24.62
CA ALA A 44 13.28 -7.56 -24.41
C ALA A 44 12.42 -6.29 -24.51
N ALA A 45 11.58 -6.24 -25.53
CA ALA A 45 10.57 -5.21 -25.68
C ALA A 45 9.75 -5.13 -24.39
N GLN A 46 9.49 -3.91 -23.93
CA GLN A 46 8.64 -3.66 -22.77
C GLN A 46 7.28 -4.34 -23.01
N PRO A 47 6.71 -5.06 -22.03
CA PRO A 47 5.34 -5.53 -22.18
C PRO A 47 4.44 -4.30 -22.32
N VAL A 48 3.79 -4.21 -23.48
CA VAL A 48 2.74 -3.23 -23.76
C VAL A 48 1.70 -3.37 -22.64
N SER A 49 1.40 -2.28 -21.94
CA SER A 49 0.46 -2.32 -20.82
C SER A 49 -0.92 -2.76 -21.32
N LYS A 50 -1.57 -3.71 -20.65
CA LYS A 50 -3.02 -3.96 -20.84
C LYS A 50 -3.89 -2.77 -20.39
N GLY A 51 -3.27 -1.68 -19.92
CA GLY A 51 -3.94 -0.49 -19.39
C GLY A 51 -4.75 0.31 -20.43
N ASP A 52 -4.56 0.02 -21.73
CA ASP A 52 -5.22 0.75 -22.82
C ASP A 52 -6.40 -0.01 -23.45
N GLU A 53 -6.75 -1.22 -22.96
CA GLU A 53 -7.96 -1.86 -23.47
C GLU A 53 -9.21 -1.00 -23.14
N PRO A 54 -10.15 -0.88 -24.09
CA PRO A 54 -11.41 -0.18 -23.86
C PRO A 54 -12.13 -0.80 -22.67
N LEU A 55 -12.56 0.05 -21.73
CA LEU A 55 -13.42 -0.39 -20.64
C LEU A 55 -14.78 -0.80 -21.22
N PRO A 56 -15.50 -1.75 -20.58
CA PRO A 56 -16.89 -2.00 -20.91
C PRO A 56 -17.68 -0.68 -20.86
N ASP A 57 -18.67 -0.54 -21.75
CA ASP A 57 -19.61 0.57 -21.69
C ASP A 57 -20.45 0.49 -20.40
N SER A 58 -19.95 1.14 -19.36
CA SER A 58 -20.63 1.28 -18.08
C SER A 58 -21.24 2.68 -17.98
N GLU A 59 -22.56 2.76 -17.80
CA GLU A 59 -23.24 4.02 -17.51
C GLU A 59 -22.69 4.61 -16.21
N LEU A 60 -22.27 5.88 -16.27
CA LEU A 60 -21.82 6.61 -15.09
C LEU A 60 -23.03 7.09 -14.28
N PRO A 61 -22.99 7.02 -12.93
CA PRO A 61 -24.07 7.53 -12.11
C PRO A 61 -24.25 9.04 -12.34
N LYS A 62 -25.49 9.51 -12.22
CA LYS A 62 -25.76 10.96 -12.24
C LYS A 62 -25.12 11.61 -11.02
N ARG A 63 -24.24 12.58 -11.25
CA ARG A 63 -23.54 13.34 -10.21
C ARG A 63 -23.90 14.83 -10.27
N SER A 64 -23.50 15.59 -9.26
CA SER A 64 -23.63 17.04 -9.30
C SER A 64 -22.87 17.64 -10.50
N ARG A 65 -23.19 18.89 -10.89
CA ARG A 65 -22.45 19.59 -11.94
C ARG A 65 -20.95 19.67 -11.62
N ARG A 66 -20.60 19.90 -10.36
CA ARG A 66 -19.20 20.03 -9.91
C ARG A 66 -18.45 18.72 -10.08
N ASP A 67 -19.03 17.61 -9.63
CA ASP A 67 -18.42 16.29 -9.75
C ASP A 67 -18.27 15.87 -11.22
N SER A 68 -19.30 16.11 -12.03
CA SER A 68 -19.28 15.81 -13.46
C SER A 68 -18.18 16.58 -14.19
N VAL A 69 -17.98 17.86 -13.84
CA VAL A 69 -16.90 18.69 -14.42
C VAL A 69 -15.53 18.19 -13.98
N ALA A 70 -15.35 17.84 -12.70
CA ALA A 70 -14.09 17.31 -12.18
C ALA A 70 -13.75 15.91 -12.75
N LEU A 71 -14.75 15.06 -13.01
CA LEU A 71 -14.51 13.80 -13.72
C LEU A 71 -14.15 14.05 -15.18
N ALA A 72 -14.84 14.98 -15.84
CA ALA A 72 -14.58 15.32 -17.24
C ALA A 72 -13.16 15.87 -17.44
N SER A 73 -12.63 16.66 -16.50
CA SER A 73 -11.24 17.12 -16.58
C SER A 73 -10.23 15.96 -16.49
N MET A 74 -10.54 14.90 -15.74
CA MET A 74 -9.70 13.70 -15.66
C MET A 74 -9.71 12.86 -16.95
N THR A 75 -10.81 12.87 -17.69
CA THR A 75 -10.96 12.12 -18.94
C THR A 75 -10.39 12.82 -20.16
N LYS A 76 -10.20 14.14 -20.09
CA LYS A 76 -9.62 14.91 -21.18
C LYS A 76 -8.12 14.61 -21.25
N PRO A 77 -7.58 14.33 -22.45
CA PRO A 77 -6.14 14.21 -22.61
C PRO A 77 -5.44 15.47 -22.10
N ASP A 78 -4.52 15.29 -21.17
CA ASP A 78 -3.56 16.30 -20.75
C ASP A 78 -2.22 15.92 -21.34
N SER A 79 -1.93 16.38 -22.56
CA SER A 79 -0.74 15.96 -23.30
C SER A 79 0.58 16.22 -22.56
N ASN A 80 0.63 17.08 -21.55
CA ASN A 80 1.85 17.31 -20.78
C ASN A 80 2.01 16.28 -19.67
N LEU A 81 0.95 16.02 -18.89
CA LEU A 81 0.99 15.02 -17.82
C LEU A 81 0.92 13.59 -18.37
N ASP A 82 0.13 13.35 -19.40
CA ASP A 82 -0.05 12.02 -20.00
C ASP A 82 1.26 11.49 -20.58
N LYS A 83 2.13 12.36 -21.12
CA LYS A 83 3.49 11.99 -21.59
C LYS A 83 4.42 11.51 -20.47
N LEU A 84 4.08 11.78 -19.21
CA LEU A 84 4.85 11.30 -18.07
C LEU A 84 4.48 9.87 -17.67
N TRP A 85 3.44 9.30 -18.28
CA TRP A 85 2.93 7.96 -18.01
C TRP A 85 2.94 7.08 -19.28
N PRO A 86 3.13 5.76 -19.16
CA PRO A 86 3.65 5.08 -17.98
C PRO A 86 5.11 5.47 -17.71
N VAL A 87 5.52 5.45 -16.44
CA VAL A 87 6.91 5.77 -16.08
C VAL A 87 7.84 4.66 -16.55
N LYS A 88 9.00 5.03 -17.11
CA LYS A 88 10.03 4.07 -17.50
C LYS A 88 10.51 3.28 -16.28
N MET A 89 10.31 1.97 -16.32
CA MET A 89 10.64 1.06 -15.22
C MET A 89 11.40 -0.18 -15.72
N PRO A 90 12.10 -0.91 -14.84
CA PRO A 90 12.69 -2.19 -15.17
C PRO A 90 11.64 -3.19 -15.69
N ALA A 91 12.06 -4.15 -16.50
CA ALA A 91 11.19 -5.22 -16.95
C ALA A 91 10.65 -6.01 -15.73
N PRO A 92 9.33 -6.26 -15.63
CA PRO A 92 8.77 -7.04 -14.53
C PRO A 92 9.34 -8.46 -14.51
N LEU A 93 9.73 -8.95 -13.34
CA LEU A 93 10.11 -10.36 -13.17
C LEU A 93 8.86 -11.27 -13.16
N PRO A 94 9.03 -12.59 -13.40
CA PRO A 94 7.95 -13.55 -13.23
C PRO A 94 7.26 -13.41 -11.86
N GLY A 95 5.94 -13.47 -11.86
CA GLY A 95 5.13 -13.29 -10.64
C GLY A 95 4.83 -11.82 -10.29
N ALA A 96 5.34 -10.84 -11.03
CA ALA A 96 4.88 -9.46 -10.91
C ALA A 96 3.36 -9.37 -11.12
N LEU A 97 2.68 -8.62 -10.25
CA LEU A 97 1.23 -8.46 -10.28
C LEU A 97 0.83 -7.29 -11.18
N LEU A 98 1.58 -6.19 -11.14
CA LEU A 98 1.30 -4.97 -11.88
C LEU A 98 2.17 -4.92 -13.15
N PRO A 99 1.64 -4.41 -14.28
CA PRO A 99 0.33 -3.78 -14.44
C PRO A 99 -0.84 -4.74 -14.70
N ASN A 100 -0.60 -6.05 -14.78
CA ASN A 100 -1.57 -6.99 -15.37
C ASN A 100 -2.75 -7.39 -14.47
N LYS A 101 -2.70 -7.08 -13.17
CA LYS A 101 -3.73 -7.40 -12.20
C LYS A 101 -4.15 -6.15 -11.44
N ARG A 102 -5.39 -6.16 -10.93
CA ARG A 102 -5.86 -5.15 -9.98
C ARG A 102 -5.92 -5.74 -8.59
N ILE A 103 -5.48 -4.99 -7.59
CA ILE A 103 -5.55 -5.39 -6.19
C ILE A 103 -6.73 -4.64 -5.56
N VAL A 104 -7.58 -5.37 -4.82
CA VAL A 104 -8.66 -4.77 -4.02
C VAL A 104 -8.42 -5.15 -2.56
N ALA A 105 -8.14 -4.15 -1.73
CA ALA A 105 -7.67 -4.31 -0.36
C ALA A 105 -8.68 -3.77 0.66
N PHE A 106 -8.89 -4.50 1.74
CA PHE A 106 -9.57 -4.01 2.94
C PHE A 106 -8.53 -3.58 3.98
N TYR A 107 -8.57 -2.30 4.34
CA TYR A 107 -7.61 -1.66 5.24
C TYR A 107 -8.11 -1.61 6.68
N GLY A 108 -7.18 -1.71 7.63
CA GLY A 108 -7.38 -1.21 8.97
C GLY A 108 -6.68 -2.02 10.06
N ASN A 109 -7.26 -2.01 11.26
CA ASN A 109 -6.73 -2.73 12.41
C ASN A 109 -7.88 -3.32 13.25
N PRO A 110 -7.88 -4.62 13.56
CA PRO A 110 -8.98 -5.30 14.26
C PRO A 110 -9.21 -4.81 15.70
N LEU A 111 -8.26 -4.06 16.27
CA LEU A 111 -8.41 -3.45 17.59
C LEU A 111 -9.21 -2.14 17.56
N SER A 112 -9.61 -1.64 16.39
CA SER A 112 -10.38 -0.40 16.27
C SER A 112 -11.38 -0.44 15.13
N LYS A 113 -12.67 -0.36 15.48
CA LYS A 113 -13.77 -0.22 14.52
C LYS A 113 -13.77 1.10 13.75
N LYS A 114 -12.92 2.06 14.14
CA LYS A 114 -12.81 3.39 13.50
C LYS A 114 -11.58 3.50 12.59
N MET A 115 -10.76 2.45 12.53
CA MET A 115 -9.48 2.46 11.80
C MET A 115 -9.54 1.68 10.48
N GLY A 116 -10.74 1.40 10.00
CA GLY A 116 -10.99 0.81 8.68
C GLY A 116 -11.81 -0.46 8.70
N VAL A 117 -12.40 -0.77 7.55
CA VAL A 117 -13.31 -1.91 7.30
C VAL A 117 -12.77 -3.27 7.78
N LEU A 118 -11.44 -3.47 7.80
CA LEU A 118 -10.83 -4.71 8.30
C LEU A 118 -11.19 -4.98 9.78
N GLY A 119 -11.28 -3.92 10.59
CA GLY A 119 -11.61 -4.01 12.02
C GLY A 119 -13.04 -3.62 12.38
N GLU A 120 -13.86 -3.24 11.41
CA GLU A 120 -15.23 -2.78 11.64
C GLU A 120 -16.22 -3.95 11.88
N TYR A 121 -16.01 -5.07 11.19
CA TYR A 121 -16.92 -6.22 11.17
C TYR A 121 -16.26 -7.49 11.73
N PRO A 122 -17.05 -8.48 12.19
CA PRO A 122 -16.55 -9.84 12.43
C PRO A 122 -15.86 -10.41 11.18
N LYS A 123 -14.83 -11.25 11.37
CA LYS A 123 -13.99 -11.81 10.30
C LYS A 123 -14.79 -12.28 9.09
N ASP A 124 -15.75 -13.19 9.27
CA ASP A 124 -16.43 -13.82 8.12
C ASP A 124 -17.34 -12.84 7.38
N GLU A 125 -17.96 -11.89 8.08
CA GLU A 125 -18.71 -10.80 7.47
C GLU A 125 -17.79 -9.85 6.69
N MET A 126 -16.63 -9.50 7.26
CA MET A 126 -15.61 -8.67 6.62
C MET A 126 -15.11 -9.32 5.32
N LEU A 127 -14.78 -10.61 5.36
CA LEU A 127 -14.31 -11.35 4.18
C LEU A 127 -15.40 -11.47 3.10
N ALA A 128 -16.67 -11.66 3.49
CA ALA A 128 -17.78 -11.69 2.54
C ALA A 128 -18.02 -10.31 1.88
N LYS A 129 -17.78 -9.21 2.61
CA LYS A 129 -17.81 -7.85 2.02
C LYS A 129 -16.65 -7.63 1.05
N LEU A 130 -15.46 -8.14 1.36
CA LEU A 130 -14.31 -8.08 0.45
C LEU A 130 -14.62 -8.82 -0.86
N ASP A 131 -15.21 -10.01 -0.81
CA ASP A 131 -15.61 -10.76 -2.01
C ASP A 131 -16.56 -9.96 -2.90
N LYS A 132 -17.50 -9.22 -2.30
CA LYS A 132 -18.44 -8.36 -3.05
C LYS A 132 -17.71 -7.25 -3.79
N GLU A 133 -16.75 -6.57 -3.13
CA GLU A 133 -15.96 -5.52 -3.80
C GLU A 133 -15.06 -6.11 -4.89
N VAL A 134 -14.43 -7.26 -4.66
CA VAL A 134 -13.65 -7.98 -5.68
C VAL A 134 -14.51 -8.29 -6.91
N ALA A 135 -15.72 -8.81 -6.71
CA ALA A 135 -16.63 -9.12 -7.81
C ALA A 135 -17.09 -7.86 -8.57
N ARG A 136 -17.33 -6.75 -7.85
CA ARG A 136 -17.68 -5.45 -8.47
C ARG A 136 -16.56 -4.94 -9.37
N TRP A 137 -15.31 -5.01 -8.90
CA TRP A 137 -14.15 -4.58 -9.68
C TRP A 137 -13.85 -5.51 -10.86
N ALA A 138 -13.98 -6.82 -10.69
CA ALA A 138 -13.77 -7.78 -11.78
C ALA A 138 -14.81 -7.61 -12.89
N LYS A 139 -16.06 -7.28 -12.53
CA LYS A 139 -17.11 -6.94 -13.51
C LYS A 139 -16.82 -5.63 -14.23
N ALA A 140 -16.32 -4.62 -13.52
CA ALA A 140 -16.09 -3.29 -14.09
C ALA A 140 -14.89 -3.25 -15.04
N ASP A 141 -13.89 -4.10 -14.83
CA ASP A 141 -12.73 -4.22 -15.72
C ASP A 141 -12.24 -5.68 -15.80
N PRO A 142 -12.84 -6.48 -16.71
CA PRO A 142 -12.48 -7.87 -16.91
C PRO A 142 -11.06 -8.09 -17.44
N SER A 143 -10.42 -7.06 -18.02
CA SER A 143 -9.07 -7.17 -18.60
C SER A 143 -7.97 -7.27 -17.53
N HIS A 144 -8.27 -6.85 -16.29
CA HIS A 144 -7.37 -6.91 -15.13
C HIS A 144 -7.96 -7.84 -14.04
N PRO A 145 -7.54 -9.12 -14.00
CA PRO A 145 -7.95 -10.04 -12.93
C PRO A 145 -7.71 -9.43 -11.56
N VAL A 146 -8.74 -9.49 -10.70
CA VAL A 146 -8.71 -8.89 -9.37
C VAL A 146 -8.12 -9.86 -8.35
N VAL A 147 -7.17 -9.38 -7.55
CA VAL A 147 -6.57 -10.10 -6.43
C VAL A 147 -7.04 -9.46 -5.12
N PRO A 148 -7.73 -10.21 -4.24
CA PRO A 148 -8.11 -9.70 -2.92
C PRO A 148 -6.88 -9.43 -2.05
N ALA A 149 -6.98 -8.48 -1.12
CA ALA A 149 -5.96 -8.23 -0.13
C ALA A 149 -6.54 -7.82 1.23
N LEU A 150 -5.87 -8.21 2.31
CA LEU A 150 -6.04 -7.62 3.63
C LEU A 150 -4.85 -6.72 3.93
N HIS A 151 -5.11 -5.51 4.40
CA HIS A 151 -4.09 -4.50 4.63
C HIS A 151 -4.14 -4.07 6.11
N LEU A 152 -3.23 -4.63 6.90
CA LEU A 152 -3.20 -4.47 8.35
C LEU A 152 -2.19 -3.38 8.75
N ILE A 153 -2.63 -2.42 9.54
CA ILE A 153 -1.74 -1.47 10.22
C ILE A 153 -1.07 -2.19 11.39
N VAL A 154 0.20 -2.57 11.21
CA VAL A 154 0.98 -3.33 12.21
C VAL A 154 1.76 -2.44 13.16
N THR A 155 2.10 -1.23 12.71
CA THR A 155 2.64 -0.17 13.57
C THR A 155 1.69 1.01 13.50
N VAL A 156 1.02 1.32 14.61
CA VAL A 156 -0.04 2.33 14.69
C VAL A 156 0.49 3.56 15.38
N ALA A 157 0.39 4.73 14.75
CA ALA A 157 0.79 5.98 15.38
C ALA A 157 -0.12 6.31 16.57
N GLN A 158 0.46 6.92 17.59
CA GLN A 158 -0.22 7.20 18.86
C GLN A 158 -0.24 8.70 19.14
N GLY A 159 -1.35 9.17 19.71
CA GLY A 159 -1.44 10.55 20.22
C GLY A 159 -0.63 10.77 21.51
N ALA A 160 -0.35 9.70 22.25
CA ALA A 160 0.45 9.73 23.48
C ALA A 160 1.82 9.06 23.26
N PRO A 161 2.87 9.51 23.98
CA PRO A 161 4.17 8.84 23.92
C PRO A 161 4.09 7.43 24.54
N GLY A 162 4.64 6.44 23.83
CA GLY A 162 5.00 5.16 24.43
C GLY A 162 6.22 5.28 25.36
N LYS A 163 6.65 4.17 25.97
CA LYS A 163 7.77 4.14 26.93
C LYS A 163 9.08 4.73 26.37
N ASN A 164 9.30 4.60 25.07
CA ASN A 164 10.48 5.10 24.36
C ASN A 164 10.26 6.47 23.68
N GLY A 165 9.13 7.14 23.93
CA GLY A 165 8.84 8.45 23.36
C GLY A 165 8.60 8.49 21.85
N LEU A 166 8.40 7.33 21.20
CA LEU A 166 8.29 7.25 19.72
C LEU A 166 6.86 7.45 19.18
N TYR A 167 5.85 7.60 20.04
CA TYR A 167 4.45 7.84 19.62
C TYR A 167 3.92 6.80 18.61
N ARG A 168 4.21 5.52 18.87
CA ARG A 168 3.74 4.38 18.07
C ARG A 168 3.47 3.17 18.96
N LEU A 169 2.58 2.31 18.50
CA LEU A 169 2.27 1.01 19.09
C LEU A 169 2.49 -0.07 18.02
N GLN A 170 3.32 -1.06 18.33
CA GLN A 170 3.52 -2.23 17.47
C GLN A 170 2.55 -3.34 17.87
N MET A 171 1.87 -3.92 16.89
CA MET A 171 1.04 -5.10 17.07
C MET A 171 1.91 -6.31 17.39
N ARG A 172 1.34 -7.25 18.17
CA ARG A 172 2.02 -8.51 18.49
C ARG A 172 2.03 -9.42 17.26
N ASP A 173 3.12 -10.15 17.07
CA ASP A 173 3.29 -11.08 15.94
C ASP A 173 2.16 -12.12 15.88
N SER A 174 1.61 -12.54 17.04
CA SER A 174 0.46 -13.45 17.10
C SER A 174 -0.78 -12.89 16.40
N MET A 175 -1.06 -11.60 16.56
CA MET A 175 -2.18 -10.93 15.89
C MET A 175 -1.88 -10.78 14.41
N VAL A 176 -0.67 -10.37 14.04
CA VAL A 176 -0.28 -10.24 12.64
C VAL A 176 -0.43 -11.58 11.91
N ASN A 177 0.00 -12.68 12.53
CA ASN A 177 -0.12 -14.03 11.99
C ASN A 177 -1.57 -14.52 11.93
N GLU A 178 -2.41 -14.14 12.90
CA GLU A 178 -3.84 -14.44 12.87
C GLU A 178 -4.51 -13.80 11.65
N ILE A 179 -4.30 -12.49 11.42
CA ILE A 179 -4.88 -11.80 10.26
C ILE A 179 -4.28 -12.30 8.95
N TYR A 180 -2.98 -12.61 8.93
CA TYR A 180 -2.35 -13.25 7.77
C TYR A 180 -3.02 -14.59 7.44
N SER A 181 -3.38 -15.40 8.44
CA SER A 181 -4.12 -16.65 8.21
C SER A 181 -5.48 -16.44 7.53
N TRP A 182 -6.14 -15.30 7.79
CA TRP A 182 -7.40 -14.94 7.13
C TRP A 182 -7.17 -14.61 5.65
N ALA A 183 -6.10 -13.88 5.34
CA ALA A 183 -5.72 -13.62 3.95
C ALA A 183 -5.40 -14.94 3.21
N LYS A 184 -4.65 -15.85 3.85
CA LYS A 184 -4.34 -17.17 3.28
C LYS A 184 -5.56 -18.00 2.98
N ALA A 185 -6.56 -18.00 3.87
CA ALA A 185 -7.82 -18.72 3.68
C ALA A 185 -8.62 -18.24 2.45
N LYS A 186 -8.32 -17.04 1.93
CA LYS A 186 -8.98 -16.43 0.76
C LYS A 186 -8.06 -16.32 -0.45
N ASN A 187 -6.86 -16.91 -0.39
CA ASN A 187 -5.80 -16.71 -1.40
C ASN A 187 -5.53 -15.22 -1.68
N ALA A 188 -5.71 -14.38 -0.65
CA ALA A 188 -5.54 -12.94 -0.72
C ALA A 188 -4.08 -12.56 -0.41
N LEU A 189 -3.67 -11.41 -0.92
CA LEU A 189 -2.41 -10.77 -0.51
C LEU A 189 -2.55 -10.22 0.91
N PHE A 190 -1.43 -10.02 1.57
CA PHE A 190 -1.38 -9.40 2.88
C PHE A 190 -0.40 -8.23 2.88
N PHE A 191 -0.87 -7.05 3.27
CA PHE A 191 -0.03 -5.86 3.42
C PHE A 191 0.17 -5.58 4.90
N VAL A 192 1.42 -5.37 5.30
CA VAL A 192 1.78 -4.82 6.61
C VAL A 192 2.04 -3.32 6.46
N ASP A 193 1.26 -2.47 7.13
CA ASP A 193 1.39 -1.02 7.10
C ASP A 193 2.09 -0.48 8.35
N VAL A 194 2.93 0.54 8.17
CA VAL A 194 3.65 1.22 9.25
C VAL A 194 3.38 2.72 9.30
N GLN A 195 2.85 3.13 10.46
CA GLN A 195 2.73 4.51 10.92
C GLN A 195 3.83 4.77 11.94
N VAL A 196 5.00 5.20 11.48
CA VAL A 196 6.25 5.18 12.26
C VAL A 196 6.28 6.15 13.45
N GLY A 197 5.34 7.10 13.54
CA GLY A 197 5.33 8.10 14.60
C GLY A 197 6.61 8.95 14.56
N LYS A 198 7.31 9.08 15.69
CA LYS A 198 8.63 9.74 15.75
C LYS A 198 9.81 8.81 15.43
N SER A 199 9.55 7.59 14.99
CA SER A 199 10.59 6.67 14.52
C SER A 199 10.86 6.83 13.02
N THR A 200 11.67 5.93 12.45
CA THR A 200 12.05 5.91 11.05
C THR A 200 11.75 4.55 10.43
N LEU A 201 11.60 4.48 9.10
CA LEU A 201 11.44 3.19 8.40
C LEU A 201 12.60 2.24 8.70
N GLN A 202 13.83 2.77 8.75
CA GLN A 202 15.07 2.06 9.06
C GLN A 202 14.99 1.32 10.40
N ALA A 203 14.34 1.91 11.40
CA ALA A 203 14.19 1.32 12.73
C ALA A 203 12.99 0.35 12.80
N GLU A 204 11.92 0.59 12.03
CA GLU A 204 10.68 -0.19 12.13
C GLU A 204 10.66 -1.44 11.26
N LEU A 205 11.10 -1.35 10.00
CA LEU A 205 10.91 -2.43 9.04
C LEU A 205 11.71 -3.71 9.34
N PRO A 206 12.93 -3.70 9.95
CA PRO A 206 13.67 -4.93 10.21
C PRO A 206 12.89 -5.95 11.04
N ARG A 207 12.03 -5.50 11.97
CA ARG A 207 11.15 -6.38 12.76
C ARG A 207 10.16 -7.15 11.88
N LEU A 208 9.74 -6.56 10.76
CA LEU A 208 8.77 -7.15 9.84
C LEU A 208 9.39 -8.10 8.82
N ARG A 209 10.73 -8.25 8.80
CA ARG A 209 11.42 -9.15 7.87
C ARG A 209 10.83 -10.58 7.89
N PRO A 210 10.60 -11.24 9.04
CA PRO A 210 10.09 -12.62 9.05
C PRO A 210 8.74 -12.78 8.33
N ILE A 211 7.82 -11.82 8.48
CA ILE A 211 6.52 -11.89 7.80
C ILE A 211 6.64 -11.52 6.32
N LEU A 212 7.52 -10.58 5.97
CA LEU A 212 7.76 -10.13 4.59
C LEU A 212 8.49 -11.18 3.72
N GLU A 213 9.15 -12.16 4.33
CA GLU A 213 9.75 -13.31 3.63
C GLU A 213 8.71 -14.26 3.01
N ASN A 214 7.42 -14.14 3.38
CA ASN A 214 6.34 -14.87 2.72
C ASN A 214 6.04 -14.26 1.34
N PRO A 215 5.86 -15.05 0.27
CA PRO A 215 5.75 -14.55 -1.11
C PRO A 215 4.56 -13.61 -1.35
N ASP A 216 3.46 -13.82 -0.63
CA ASP A 216 2.18 -13.10 -0.72
C ASP A 216 2.04 -11.93 0.28
N VAL A 217 3.12 -11.62 1.02
CA VAL A 217 3.17 -10.49 1.95
C VAL A 217 3.92 -9.31 1.33
N HIS A 218 3.34 -8.13 1.47
CA HIS A 218 3.79 -6.85 0.92
C HIS A 218 3.82 -5.76 2.00
N LEU A 219 4.37 -4.59 1.68
CA LEU A 219 4.59 -3.51 2.63
C LEU A 219 3.80 -2.26 2.21
N ALA A 220 3.31 -1.53 3.19
CA ALA A 220 2.80 -0.18 3.03
C ALA A 220 3.45 0.77 4.06
N VAL A 221 3.50 2.06 3.72
CA VAL A 221 4.00 3.12 4.60
C VAL A 221 3.06 4.30 4.56
N ASP A 222 2.81 4.90 5.73
CA ASP A 222 1.96 6.07 5.93
C ASP A 222 2.82 7.34 6.22
N PRO A 223 3.23 8.11 5.20
CA PRO A 223 4.01 9.34 5.41
C PRO A 223 3.30 10.36 6.31
N GLU A 224 1.97 10.40 6.34
CA GLU A 224 1.22 11.35 7.19
C GLU A 224 1.50 11.19 8.68
N PHE A 225 1.99 10.02 9.10
CA PHE A 225 2.37 9.73 10.48
C PHE A 225 3.89 9.65 10.69
N SER A 226 4.70 10.01 9.69
CA SER A 226 6.15 10.11 9.81
C SER A 226 6.54 11.47 10.37
N MET A 227 6.75 11.50 11.68
CA MET A 227 6.95 12.73 12.46
C MET A 227 8.40 12.97 12.87
N ALA A 228 9.32 12.03 12.63
CA ALA A 228 10.73 12.17 13.01
C ALA A 228 11.36 13.51 12.56
N PRO A 229 11.14 14.01 11.32
CA PRO A 229 11.72 15.29 10.90
C PRO A 229 11.18 16.50 11.67
N SER A 230 9.92 16.46 12.10
CA SER A 230 9.26 17.59 12.77
C SER A 230 9.28 17.49 14.30
N GLY A 231 9.51 16.30 14.84
CA GLY A 231 9.36 16.00 16.26
C GLY A 231 7.93 16.16 16.81
N ARG A 232 6.93 16.43 15.96
CA ARG A 232 5.54 16.69 16.38
C ARG A 232 4.81 15.40 16.74
N VAL A 233 3.69 15.55 17.46
CA VAL A 233 2.81 14.42 17.78
C VAL A 233 2.07 13.99 16.50
N PRO A 234 1.99 12.69 16.18
CA PRO A 234 1.21 12.20 15.05
C PRO A 234 -0.23 12.72 15.07
N GLY A 235 -0.78 13.06 13.89
CA GLY A 235 -2.13 13.63 13.77
C GLY A 235 -2.25 15.13 14.12
N SER A 236 -1.24 15.75 14.74
CA SER A 236 -1.22 17.21 14.98
C SER A 236 -0.79 18.03 13.76
N LYS A 237 -0.05 17.40 12.84
CA LYS A 237 0.38 17.90 11.54
C LYS A 237 0.57 16.69 10.63
N ILE A 238 0.39 16.88 9.33
CA ILE A 238 0.73 15.86 8.32
C ILE A 238 2.26 15.69 8.33
N GLY A 239 2.70 14.45 8.54
CA GLY A 239 4.10 14.02 8.48
C GLY A 239 4.67 14.01 7.07
N THR A 240 5.89 13.49 6.96
CA THR A 240 6.60 13.42 5.67
C THR A 240 7.61 12.29 5.64
N LEU A 241 7.78 11.71 4.46
CA LEU A 241 8.91 10.85 4.09
C LEU A 241 9.58 11.45 2.87
N ASP A 242 10.90 11.32 2.81
CA ASP A 242 11.65 11.69 1.61
C ASP A 242 11.86 10.48 0.70
N ALA A 243 12.15 10.72 -0.58
CA ALA A 243 12.54 9.66 -1.51
C ALA A 243 13.70 8.80 -0.98
N LYS A 244 14.63 9.34 -0.17
CA LYS A 244 15.68 8.53 0.48
C LYS A 244 15.10 7.47 1.43
N ASP A 245 14.02 7.78 2.14
CA ASP A 245 13.39 6.88 3.10
C ASP A 245 12.60 5.80 2.35
N ILE A 246 11.89 6.19 1.29
CA ILE A 246 11.20 5.26 0.39
C ILE A 246 12.21 4.34 -0.31
N ASN A 247 13.33 4.87 -0.80
CA ASN A 247 14.40 4.09 -1.41
C ASN A 247 15.02 3.09 -0.44
N TRP A 248 15.10 3.44 0.85
CA TRP A 248 15.54 2.48 1.87
C TRP A 248 14.54 1.31 2.01
N ALA A 249 13.24 1.59 2.04
CA ALA A 249 12.20 0.55 2.05
C ALA A 249 12.21 -0.30 0.76
N VAL A 250 12.42 0.31 -0.41
CA VAL A 250 12.60 -0.41 -1.69
C VAL A 250 13.78 -1.37 -1.60
N ASN A 251 14.95 -0.91 -1.16
CA ASN A 251 16.14 -1.76 -1.04
C ASN A 251 15.93 -2.90 -0.02
N PHE A 252 15.26 -2.61 1.10
CA PHE A 252 14.95 -3.62 2.10
C PHE A 252 14.05 -4.74 1.54
N LEU A 253 13.02 -4.40 0.76
CA LEU A 253 12.17 -5.38 0.09
C LEU A 253 12.90 -6.11 -1.06
N ASP A 254 13.74 -5.42 -1.82
CA ASP A 254 14.56 -6.01 -2.88
C ASP A 254 15.49 -7.09 -2.32
N GLU A 255 16.17 -6.80 -1.21
CA GLU A 255 17.02 -7.76 -0.50
C GLU A 255 16.25 -9.01 -0.04
N ILE A 256 15.04 -8.82 0.50
CA ILE A 256 14.17 -9.94 0.92
C ILE A 256 13.79 -10.78 -0.29
N ALA A 257 13.29 -10.14 -1.36
CA ALA A 257 12.83 -10.83 -2.56
C ALA A 257 13.96 -11.61 -3.23
N ARG A 258 15.12 -10.97 -3.42
CA ARG A 258 16.30 -11.60 -4.02
C ARG A 258 16.87 -12.71 -3.15
N GLY A 259 16.98 -12.48 -1.84
CA GLY A 259 17.55 -13.45 -0.90
C GLY A 259 16.73 -14.74 -0.75
N LYS A 260 15.41 -14.66 -0.98
CA LYS A 260 14.48 -15.80 -0.88
C LYS A 260 13.89 -16.24 -2.23
N ASN A 261 14.38 -15.67 -3.34
CA ASN A 261 13.87 -15.91 -4.69
C ASN A 261 12.33 -15.75 -4.78
N LEU A 262 11.79 -14.71 -4.15
CA LEU A 262 10.35 -14.43 -4.11
C LEU A 262 9.91 -13.69 -5.38
N PRO A 263 8.62 -13.78 -5.74
CA PRO A 263 8.02 -12.84 -6.67
C PRO A 263 8.23 -11.37 -6.24
N PRO A 264 8.18 -10.42 -7.18
CA PRO A 264 8.31 -9.01 -6.86
C PRO A 264 7.35 -8.55 -5.75
N LYS A 265 7.90 -7.85 -4.77
CA LYS A 265 7.13 -7.23 -3.69
C LYS A 265 6.40 -5.99 -4.18
N ILE A 266 5.37 -5.59 -3.46
CA ILE A 266 4.70 -4.31 -3.64
C ILE A 266 5.01 -3.44 -2.42
N LEU A 267 5.40 -2.20 -2.69
CA LEU A 267 5.48 -1.12 -1.70
C LEU A 267 4.37 -0.12 -2.00
N VAL A 268 3.37 -0.03 -1.12
CA VAL A 268 2.36 1.03 -1.17
C VAL A 268 2.86 2.23 -0.37
N VAL A 269 2.79 3.42 -0.97
CA VAL A 269 3.10 4.69 -0.32
C VAL A 269 1.85 5.56 -0.37
N HIS A 270 1.30 5.89 0.79
CA HIS A 270 0.08 6.69 0.87
C HIS A 270 0.39 8.18 0.67
N ARG A 271 -0.43 8.87 -0.14
CA ARG A 271 -0.26 10.31 -0.43
C ARG A 271 -1.57 11.00 -0.76
N PHE A 272 -1.83 12.12 -0.10
CA PHE A 272 -2.94 13.02 -0.40
C PHE A 272 -2.59 14.51 -0.28
N THR A 273 -1.31 14.83 -0.11
CA THR A 273 -0.77 16.19 -0.26
C THR A 273 0.64 16.12 -0.83
N ARG A 274 1.11 17.18 -1.51
CA ARG A 274 2.49 17.23 -2.06
C ARG A 274 3.58 17.03 -0.99
N PRO A 275 3.54 17.69 0.19
CA PRO A 275 4.64 17.61 1.15
C PRO A 275 4.80 16.25 1.86
N MET A 276 3.85 15.33 1.71
CA MET A 276 3.93 13.99 2.32
C MET A 276 5.09 13.17 1.77
N VAL A 277 5.41 13.34 0.48
CA VAL A 277 6.53 12.63 -0.17
C VAL A 277 7.41 13.65 -0.86
N THR A 278 8.53 14.01 -0.24
CA THR A 278 9.48 14.94 -0.85
C THR A 278 10.40 14.22 -1.83
N ASN A 279 10.83 14.94 -2.87
CA ASN A 279 11.75 14.42 -3.88
C ASN A 279 11.28 13.14 -4.59
N ALA A 280 9.96 12.92 -4.74
CA ALA A 280 9.39 11.69 -5.31
C ALA A 280 10.01 11.22 -6.64
N LYS A 281 10.47 12.14 -7.49
CA LYS A 281 11.19 11.85 -8.75
C LYS A 281 12.52 11.11 -8.55
N GLN A 282 13.07 11.10 -7.34
CA GLN A 282 14.32 10.41 -6.97
C GLN A 282 14.06 9.00 -6.41
N ILE A 283 12.81 8.53 -6.36
CA ILE A 283 12.50 7.14 -6.03
C ILE A 283 13.07 6.24 -7.13
N LYS A 284 13.81 5.21 -6.74
CA LYS A 284 14.51 4.27 -7.62
C LYS A 284 13.73 2.97 -7.68
N PHE A 285 13.59 2.42 -8.88
CA PHE A 285 12.91 1.14 -9.10
C PHE A 285 13.90 -0.01 -9.23
N THR A 286 13.50 -1.18 -8.75
CA THR A 286 14.20 -2.44 -8.98
C THR A 286 13.25 -3.44 -9.66
N PRO A 287 13.77 -4.49 -10.32
CA PRO A 287 12.91 -5.55 -10.87
C PRO A 287 12.11 -6.33 -9.80
N HIS A 288 12.53 -6.28 -8.53
CA HIS A 288 11.93 -7.05 -7.44
C HIS A 288 10.93 -6.25 -6.60
N VAL A 289 10.73 -4.95 -6.85
CA VAL A 289 9.80 -4.11 -6.09
C VAL A 289 8.97 -3.23 -7.02
N GLN A 290 7.65 -3.32 -6.87
CA GLN A 290 6.67 -2.49 -7.56
C GLN A 290 6.16 -1.43 -6.58
N VAL A 291 6.38 -0.16 -6.88
CA VAL A 291 5.97 0.97 -6.03
C VAL A 291 4.61 1.49 -6.49
N VAL A 292 3.66 1.53 -5.57
CA VAL A 292 2.33 2.10 -5.76
C VAL A 292 2.24 3.39 -4.98
N MET A 293 1.90 4.49 -5.63
CA MET A 293 1.51 5.72 -4.94
C MET A 293 -0.02 5.74 -4.80
N ASP A 294 -0.51 5.53 -3.58
CA ASP A 294 -1.94 5.40 -3.28
C ASP A 294 -2.56 6.74 -2.90
N MET A 295 -3.61 7.15 -3.61
CA MET A 295 -4.36 8.36 -3.30
C MET A 295 -5.20 8.14 -2.04
N ASP A 296 -4.72 8.64 -0.91
CA ASP A 296 -5.25 8.41 0.45
C ASP A 296 -6.04 9.61 1.01
N GLY A 297 -6.64 10.41 0.13
CA GLY A 297 -7.49 11.56 0.50
C GLY A 297 -8.96 11.16 0.57
N TRP A 298 -9.74 11.76 1.46
CA TRP A 298 -11.19 11.53 1.57
C TRP A 298 -11.99 12.80 1.30
N GLY A 299 -13.26 12.63 0.93
CA GLY A 299 -14.19 13.73 0.70
C GLY A 299 -15.12 13.49 -0.48
N PRO A 300 -15.82 14.55 -0.93
CA PRO A 300 -16.77 14.45 -2.04
C PRO A 300 -16.04 14.06 -3.35
N PRO A 301 -16.76 13.48 -4.33
CA PRO A 301 -16.21 13.02 -5.61
C PRO A 301 -15.27 14.01 -6.30
N TRP A 302 -15.68 15.28 -6.47
CA TRP A 302 -14.84 16.29 -7.12
C TRP A 302 -13.47 16.45 -6.45
N LEU A 303 -13.41 16.45 -5.11
CA LEU A 303 -12.16 16.63 -4.37
C LEU A 303 -11.25 15.39 -4.54
N LYS A 304 -11.86 14.21 -4.64
CA LYS A 304 -11.14 12.97 -4.89
C LYS A 304 -10.49 12.97 -6.27
N PHE A 305 -11.18 13.46 -7.30
CA PHE A 305 -10.62 13.63 -8.63
C PHE A 305 -9.50 14.66 -8.67
N ASP A 306 -9.73 15.84 -8.10
CA ASP A 306 -8.72 16.93 -8.05
C ASP A 306 -7.47 16.49 -7.28
N SER A 307 -7.62 15.80 -6.16
CA SER A 307 -6.50 15.33 -5.36
C SER A 307 -5.71 14.21 -6.07
N TYR A 308 -6.40 13.33 -6.82
CA TYR A 308 -5.71 12.34 -7.66
C TYR A 308 -4.91 13.01 -8.78
N HIS A 309 -5.50 14.01 -9.44
CA HIS A 309 -4.81 14.81 -10.43
C HIS A 309 -3.53 15.44 -9.86
N ASP A 310 -3.67 16.21 -8.78
CA ASP A 310 -2.60 17.06 -8.27
C ASP A 310 -1.50 16.28 -7.57
N TYR A 311 -1.87 15.24 -6.83
CA TYR A 311 -0.96 14.52 -5.94
C TYR A 311 -0.64 13.12 -6.45
N VAL A 312 -1.18 12.66 -7.57
CA VAL A 312 -0.77 11.36 -8.16
C VAL A 312 -0.39 11.55 -9.62
N LYS A 313 -1.33 11.97 -10.48
CA LYS A 313 -1.07 12.15 -11.93
C LYS A 313 0.08 13.12 -12.19
N ALA A 314 0.08 14.27 -11.53
CA ALA A 314 1.08 15.32 -11.71
C ALA A 314 2.45 15.01 -11.06
N GLU A 315 2.54 13.96 -10.24
CA GLU A 315 3.76 13.55 -9.54
C GLU A 315 4.04 12.05 -9.77
N PRO A 316 4.40 11.66 -11.00
CA PRO A 316 4.53 10.27 -11.42
C PRO A 316 5.62 9.51 -10.65
N VAL A 317 5.31 8.25 -10.29
CA VAL A 317 6.25 7.31 -9.66
C VAL A 317 6.33 6.01 -10.47
N GLN A 318 5.47 5.01 -10.23
CA GLN A 318 5.50 3.78 -11.02
C GLN A 318 4.09 3.27 -11.31
N PHE A 319 3.34 2.91 -10.26
CA PHE A 319 1.93 2.56 -10.35
C PHE A 319 1.09 3.44 -9.43
N THR A 320 -0.21 3.46 -9.66
CA THR A 320 -1.13 4.28 -8.87
C THR A 320 -2.16 3.45 -8.13
N GLY A 321 -2.51 3.95 -6.95
CA GLY A 321 -3.60 3.44 -6.14
C GLY A 321 -4.68 4.49 -5.92
N PHE A 322 -5.84 4.03 -5.47
CA PHE A 322 -6.92 4.90 -5.07
C PHE A 322 -7.67 4.31 -3.87
N LYS A 323 -7.76 5.09 -2.80
CA LYS A 323 -8.51 4.70 -1.60
C LYS A 323 -9.96 5.18 -1.64
N LEU A 324 -10.87 4.42 -1.07
CA LEU A 324 -12.29 4.73 -0.95
C LEU A 324 -12.69 4.59 0.51
N PHE A 325 -13.29 5.62 1.09
CA PHE A 325 -13.67 5.62 2.50
C PHE A 325 -15.18 5.45 2.63
N PHE A 326 -15.64 4.29 3.09
CA PHE A 326 -17.07 3.99 3.17
C PHE A 326 -17.84 5.04 3.96
N HIS A 327 -17.26 5.50 5.07
CA HIS A 327 -17.89 6.47 5.97
C HIS A 327 -17.43 7.91 5.71
N ASN A 328 -16.15 8.15 5.43
CA ASN A 328 -15.63 9.53 5.33
C ASN A 328 -16.02 10.21 4.01
N ASP A 329 -16.02 9.46 2.90
CA ASP A 329 -16.41 10.03 1.60
C ASP A 329 -17.92 10.31 1.55
N THR A 330 -18.72 9.59 2.34
CA THR A 330 -20.19 9.70 2.36
C THR A 330 -20.74 10.53 3.52
N LYS A 331 -19.88 10.99 4.43
CA LYS A 331 -20.27 11.67 5.69
C LYS A 331 -21.17 12.89 5.50
N LYS A 332 -21.09 13.56 4.35
CA LYS A 332 -21.88 14.76 4.02
C LYS A 332 -23.06 14.48 3.08
N GLY A 333 -23.40 13.20 2.86
CA GLY A 333 -24.48 12.77 1.98
C GLY A 333 -24.05 12.51 0.53
N ASP A 334 -22.76 12.65 0.22
CA ASP A 334 -22.21 12.28 -1.08
C ASP A 334 -22.24 10.75 -1.27
N ALA A 335 -22.51 10.28 -2.49
CA ALA A 335 -22.39 8.87 -2.79
C ALA A 335 -20.92 8.48 -3.02
N LEU A 336 -20.53 7.30 -2.54
CA LEU A 336 -19.19 6.74 -2.79
C LEU A 336 -18.93 6.63 -4.30
N LEU A 337 -17.68 6.84 -4.72
CA LEU A 337 -17.29 6.63 -6.11
C LEU A 337 -17.46 5.15 -6.51
N THR A 338 -17.92 4.94 -7.74
CA THR A 338 -18.08 3.61 -8.33
C THR A 338 -16.79 3.17 -9.02
N PRO A 339 -16.56 1.85 -9.21
CA PRO A 339 -15.45 1.36 -10.03
C PRO A 339 -15.40 2.01 -11.42
N ALA A 340 -16.55 2.18 -12.07
CA ALA A 340 -16.66 2.82 -13.38
C ALA A 340 -16.09 4.25 -13.39
N GLU A 341 -16.36 5.05 -12.36
CA GLU A 341 -15.82 6.40 -12.23
C GLU A 341 -14.32 6.41 -11.96
N VAL A 342 -13.82 5.54 -11.08
CA VAL A 342 -12.39 5.45 -10.76
C VAL A 342 -11.59 4.94 -11.97
N LEU A 343 -12.17 4.08 -12.80
CA LEU A 343 -11.54 3.59 -14.03
C LEU A 343 -11.42 4.66 -15.14
N ARG A 344 -12.12 5.80 -15.01
CA ARG A 344 -11.96 6.95 -15.91
C ARG A 344 -10.72 7.80 -15.60
N LEU A 345 -10.04 7.54 -14.48
CA LEU A 345 -8.84 8.27 -14.12
C LEU A 345 -7.65 7.85 -14.99
N THR A 346 -6.79 8.81 -15.31
CA THR A 346 -5.53 8.58 -16.04
C THR A 346 -4.37 9.08 -15.19
N PRO A 347 -3.34 8.25 -14.90
CA PRO A 347 -3.29 6.79 -15.16
C PRO A 347 -4.41 6.04 -14.40
N ARG A 348 -4.79 4.84 -14.86
CA ARG A 348 -5.83 4.03 -14.20
C ARG A 348 -5.29 3.40 -12.91
N PRO A 349 -5.95 3.58 -11.75
CA PRO A 349 -5.52 2.93 -10.51
C PRO A 349 -5.57 1.40 -10.60
N LEU A 350 -4.48 0.77 -10.12
CA LEU A 350 -4.33 -0.69 -10.09
C LEU A 350 -4.36 -1.27 -8.67
N TYR A 351 -4.24 -0.43 -7.66
CA TYR A 351 -4.40 -0.79 -6.26
C TYR A 351 -5.59 -0.02 -5.70
N ILE A 352 -6.64 -0.71 -5.29
CA ILE A 352 -7.84 -0.11 -4.72
C ILE A 352 -7.90 -0.49 -3.26
N GLN A 353 -8.00 0.51 -2.39
CA GLN A 353 -8.11 0.29 -0.96
C GLN A 353 -9.45 0.78 -0.45
N TYR A 354 -10.14 -0.01 0.35
CA TYR A 354 -11.34 0.40 1.07
C TYR A 354 -11.02 0.57 2.55
N GLN A 355 -11.48 1.68 3.12
CA GLN A 355 -11.38 1.99 4.54
C GLN A 355 -12.76 2.26 5.15
#